data_AF-A0A3D4TE33-F1
#
_entry.id   AF-A0A3D4TE33-F1
#
_cell.length_a   1.000
_cell.length_b   1.000
_cell.length_c   1.000
_cell.angle_alpha   90.00
_cell.angle_beta   90.00
_cell.angle_gamma   90.00
#
_symmetry.space_group_name_H-M   'P 1'
#
loop_
_entity.id
_entity.type
_entity.pdbx_description
1 polymer ?
#
loop_
_entity_poly.entity_id
_entity_poly.type
_entity_poly.pdbx_seq_one_letter_code
_entity_poly.pdbx_strand_id
1 'polypeptide(L)'
;FEALPQALKADNGLHLLSLVMIFAAFAFKLSAVPFHLWTADVYEGSPMPVTAFLSVVSKGTVAFVLTSTFYRAFQPMFETWYQLLAIIGLITIIIGNL
;
A
#
# COMPACT_ATOMS: atom_id res chain seq x y z
N PHE A 1 -9.37 10.69 -14.09
CA PHE A 1 -9.52 10.70 -12.61
C PHE A 1 -10.71 11.52 -12.13
N GLU A 2 -11.16 12.56 -12.85
CA GLU A 2 -12.17 13.52 -12.33
C GLU A 2 -13.55 12.90 -12.01
N ALA A 3 -13.99 11.89 -12.75
CA ALA A 3 -15.27 11.23 -12.50
C ALA A 3 -15.22 10.11 -11.43
N LEU A 4 -14.03 9.61 -11.08
CA LEU A 4 -13.90 8.42 -10.22
C LEU A 4 -14.35 8.65 -8.77
N PRO A 5 -13.98 9.77 -8.10
CA PRO A 5 -14.46 10.04 -6.75
C PRO A 5 -15.99 10.03 -6.63
N GLN A 6 -16.69 10.59 -7.61
CA GLN A 6 -18.16 10.67 -7.55
C GLN A 6 -18.82 9.29 -7.67
N ALA A 7 -18.14 8.32 -8.30
CA ALA A 7 -18.66 6.97 -8.50
C ALA A 7 -18.38 6.04 -7.30
N LEU A 8 -17.32 6.28 -6.54
CA LEU A 8 -16.91 5.42 -5.44
C LEU A 8 -17.69 5.72 -4.16
N LYS A 9 -18.19 4.66 -3.52
CA LYS A 9 -19.01 4.74 -2.31
C LYS A 9 -18.61 3.66 -1.32
N ALA A 10 -18.47 4.02 -0.05
CA ALA A 10 -18.03 3.12 1.01
C ALA A 10 -19.07 2.05 1.40
N ASP A 11 -20.35 2.29 1.13
CA ASP A 11 -21.47 1.37 1.42
C ASP A 11 -21.62 0.25 0.39
N ASN A 12 -20.95 0.35 -0.76
CA ASN A 12 -21.00 -0.67 -1.80
C ASN A 12 -19.86 -1.70 -1.62
N GLY A 13 -20.22 -2.97 -1.43
CA GLY A 13 -19.25 -4.06 -1.23
C GLY A 13 -18.25 -4.25 -2.37
N LEU A 14 -18.63 -4.00 -3.63
CA LEU A 14 -17.71 -4.11 -4.77
C LEU A 14 -16.67 -2.98 -4.78
N HIS A 15 -17.05 -1.79 -4.33
CA HIS A 15 -16.13 -0.66 -4.19
C HIS A 15 -15.16 -0.84 -3.02
N LEU A 16 -15.64 -1.40 -1.91
CA LEU A 16 -14.76 -1.82 -0.80
C LEU A 16 -13.77 -2.90 -1.26
N LEU A 17 -14.24 -3.89 -2.02
CA LEU A 17 -13.37 -4.93 -2.56
C LEU A 17 -12.29 -4.35 -3.48
N SER A 18 -12.64 -3.40 -4.35
CA SER A 18 -11.65 -2.76 -5.23
C SER A 18 -10.62 -1.95 -4.44
N LEU A 19 -11.04 -1.23 -3.41
CA LEU A 19 -10.13 -0.53 -2.49
C LEU A 19 -9.17 -1.52 -1.83
N VAL A 20 -9.67 -2.63 -1.28
CA VAL A 20 -8.83 -3.62 -0.58
C VAL A 20 -7.85 -4.30 -1.54
N MET A 21 -8.28 -4.66 -2.75
CA MET A 21 -7.40 -5.30 -3.74
C MET A 21 -6.30 -4.35 -4.22
N ILE A 22 -6.64 -3.09 -4.49
CA ILE A 22 -5.66 -2.06 -4.86
C ILE A 22 -4.71 -1.79 -3.69
N PHE A 23 -5.23 -1.67 -2.48
CA PHE A 23 -4.43 -1.51 -1.27
C PHE A 23 -3.46 -2.67 -1.08
N ALA A 24 -3.91 -3.93 -1.25
CA ALA A 24 -3.07 -5.11 -1.12
C ALA A 24 -1.88 -5.10 -2.11
N ALA A 25 -2.12 -4.68 -3.36
CA ALA A 25 -1.05 -4.54 -4.35
C ALA A 25 0.00 -3.49 -3.93
N PHE A 26 -0.44 -2.35 -3.41
CA PHE A 26 0.46 -1.32 -2.88
C PHE A 26 1.20 -1.80 -1.62
N ALA A 27 0.50 -2.45 -0.69
CA ALA A 27 1.05 -2.99 0.54
C ALA A 27 2.14 -4.05 0.25
N PHE A 28 1.92 -4.92 -0.74
CA PHE A 28 2.95 -5.86 -1.22
C PHE A 28 4.21 -5.14 -1.70
N LYS A 29 4.06 -4.12 -2.55
CA LYS A 29 5.19 -3.33 -3.06
C LYS A 29 5.92 -2.56 -1.97
N LEU A 30 5.23 -2.15 -0.91
CA LEU A 30 5.83 -1.48 0.25
C LEU A 30 6.43 -2.45 1.27
N SER A 31 6.22 -3.77 1.13
CA SER A 31 6.55 -4.78 2.13
C SER A 31 5.82 -4.56 3.46
N ALA A 32 4.55 -4.15 3.41
CA ALA A 32 3.72 -4.00 4.60
C ALA A 32 3.09 -5.35 5.00
N VAL A 33 2.82 -5.54 6.29
CA VAL A 33 2.11 -6.73 6.79
C VAL A 33 0.69 -6.81 6.18
N PRO A 34 0.19 -7.99 5.78
CA PRO A 34 0.80 -9.33 5.79
C PRO A 34 1.62 -9.69 4.53
N PHE A 35 1.86 -8.74 3.63
CA PHE A 35 2.46 -8.97 2.31
C PHE A 35 3.99 -8.78 2.27
N HIS A 36 4.67 -8.88 3.41
CA HIS A 36 6.09 -8.56 3.57
C HIS A 36 7.03 -9.77 3.40
N LEU A 37 6.50 -11.00 3.43
CA LEU A 37 7.28 -12.25 3.53
C LEU A 37 8.36 -12.41 2.45
N TRP A 38 8.12 -11.91 1.24
CA TRP A 38 9.08 -11.98 0.13
C TRP A 38 10.33 -11.12 0.34
N THR A 39 10.28 -10.14 1.24
CA THR A 39 11.25 -9.02 1.26
C THR A 39 12.61 -9.47 1.77
N ALA A 40 12.66 -10.29 2.83
CA ALA A 40 13.91 -10.79 3.41
C ALA A 40 14.67 -11.65 2.38
N ASP A 41 14.00 -12.65 1.83
CA ASP A 41 14.59 -13.59 0.86
C ASP A 41 15.12 -12.87 -0.40
N VAL A 42 14.39 -11.87 -0.91
CA VAL A 42 14.82 -11.11 -2.09
C VAL A 42 15.97 -10.16 -1.77
N TYR A 43 15.99 -9.56 -0.58
CA TYR A 43 17.08 -8.66 -0.19
C TYR A 43 18.38 -9.41 0.04
N GLU A 44 18.30 -10.61 0.61
CA GLU A 44 19.44 -11.51 0.81
C GLU A 44 19.93 -12.11 -0.51
N GLY A 45 18.99 -12.56 -1.36
CA GLY A 45 19.31 -13.25 -2.61
C GLY A 45 19.79 -12.34 -3.75
N SER A 46 19.65 -11.02 -3.63
CA SER A 46 19.98 -10.09 -4.72
C SER A 46 21.31 -9.35 -4.51
N PRO A 47 22.02 -8.94 -5.59
CA PRO A 47 23.22 -8.12 -5.47
C PRO A 47 22.96 -6.80 -4.74
N MET A 48 23.93 -6.32 -3.97
CA MET A 48 23.82 -5.09 -3.17
C MET A 48 23.19 -3.87 -3.90
N PRO A 49 23.57 -3.55 -5.16
CA PRO A 49 22.95 -2.42 -5.87
C PRO A 49 21.45 -2.62 -6.13
N VAL A 50 21.01 -3.87 -6.35
CA VAL A 50 19.60 -4.22 -6.58
C VAL A 50 18.81 -4.06 -5.28
N THR A 51 19.31 -4.60 -4.16
CA THR A 51 18.69 -4.44 -2.84
C THR A 51 18.56 -2.96 -2.47
N ALA A 52 19.59 -2.14 -2.71
CA ALA A 52 19.55 -0.70 -2.46
C ALA A 52 18.49 0.02 -3.30
N PHE A 53 18.37 -0.33 -4.59
CA PHE A 53 17.35 0.26 -5.47
C PHE A 53 15.93 -0.12 -5.04
N LEU A 54 15.71 -1.39 -4.71
CA LEU A 54 14.40 -1.89 -4.27
C LEU A 54 13.99 -1.31 -2.92
N SER A 55 14.94 -1.12 -1.99
CA SER A 55 14.63 -0.63 -0.64
C SER A 55 14.30 0.86 -0.58
N VAL A 56 14.78 1.65 -1.53
CA VAL A 56 14.57 3.10 -1.53
C VAL A 56 13.72 3.55 -2.71
N VAL A 57 14.22 3.41 -3.94
CA VAL A 57 13.59 4.02 -5.12
C VAL A 57 12.24 3.36 -5.39
N SER A 58 12.18 2.02 -5.41
CA SER A 58 10.94 1.32 -5.69
C SER A 58 9.86 1.62 -4.65
N LYS A 59 10.19 1.56 -3.35
CA LYS A 59 9.23 1.85 -2.27
C LYS A 59 8.81 3.31 -2.24
N GLY A 60 9.74 4.24 -2.43
CA GLY A 60 9.47 5.68 -2.46
C GLY A 60 8.50 6.06 -3.59
N THR A 61 8.72 5.55 -4.81
CA THR A 61 7.79 5.78 -5.92
C THR A 61 6.39 5.23 -5.61
N VAL A 62 6.30 4.03 -5.06
CA VAL A 62 5.02 3.39 -4.74
C VAL A 62 4.29 4.16 -3.63
N ALA A 63 5.00 4.66 -2.61
CA ALA A 63 4.41 5.49 -1.56
C ALA A 63 3.80 6.80 -2.12
N PHE A 64 4.47 7.42 -3.09
CA PHE A 64 3.95 8.59 -3.79
C PHE A 64 2.71 8.26 -4.63
N VAL A 65 2.74 7.15 -5.38
CA VAL A 65 1.60 6.70 -6.20
C VAL A 65 0.40 6.32 -5.32
N LEU A 66 0.62 5.63 -4.20
CA LEU A 66 -0.41 5.30 -3.22
C LEU A 66 -1.09 6.57 -2.72
N THR A 67 -0.31 7.50 -2.16
CA THR A 67 -0.82 8.77 -1.62
C THR A 67 -1.63 9.52 -2.68
N SER A 68 -1.05 9.74 -3.86
CA SER A 68 -1.73 10.46 -4.94
C SER A 68 -3.00 9.75 -5.44
N THR A 69 -3.01 8.42 -5.51
CA THR A 69 -4.19 7.64 -5.93
C THR A 69 -5.30 7.72 -4.89
N PHE A 70 -4.96 7.60 -3.60
CA PHE A 70 -5.94 7.53 -2.53
C PHE A 70 -6.62 8.88 -2.30
N TYR A 71 -5.85 9.98 -2.36
CA TYR A 71 -6.42 11.32 -2.28
C TYR A 71 -7.19 11.76 -3.54
N ARG A 72 -6.88 11.21 -4.73
CA ARG A 72 -7.55 11.63 -5.98
C ARG A 72 -8.69 10.74 -6.43
N ALA A 73 -8.64 9.44 -6.17
CA ALA A 73 -9.68 8.49 -6.60
C ALA A 73 -10.55 8.07 -5.41
N PHE A 74 -9.93 7.65 -4.31
CA PHE A 74 -10.63 7.10 -3.14
C PHE A 74 -10.98 8.14 -2.07
N GLN A 75 -10.94 9.43 -2.38
CA GLN A 75 -11.29 10.50 -1.44
C GLN A 75 -12.63 10.30 -0.71
N PRO A 76 -13.73 9.86 -1.36
CA PRO A 76 -15.00 9.63 -0.66
C PRO A 76 -14.94 8.51 0.39
N MET A 77 -13.92 7.66 0.32
CA MET A 77 -13.68 6.55 1.25
C MET A 77 -12.54 6.88 2.23
N PHE A 78 -12.24 8.17 2.45
CA PHE A 78 -11.13 8.66 3.28
C PHE A 78 -10.98 7.93 4.61
N GLU A 79 -12.05 7.93 5.41
CA GLU A 79 -12.02 7.29 6.74
C GLU A 79 -11.64 5.81 6.67
N THR A 80 -12.19 5.09 5.69
CA THR A 80 -11.93 3.66 5.50
C THR A 80 -10.47 3.38 5.16
N TRP A 81 -9.91 4.08 4.16
CA TRP A 81 -8.54 3.80 3.75
C TRP A 81 -7.51 4.39 4.71
N TYR A 82 -7.84 5.47 5.42
CA TYR A 82 -6.97 6.05 6.45
C TYR A 82 -6.84 5.10 7.64
N GLN A 83 -7.96 4.57 8.14
CA GLN A 83 -7.95 3.55 9.21
C GLN A 83 -7.18 2.31 8.79
N LEU A 84 -7.37 1.83 7.55
CA LEU A 84 -6.63 0.70 7.01
C LEU A 84 -5.11 0.97 6.98
N LEU A 85 -4.67 2.13 6.49
CA LEU A 85 -3.27 2.54 6.50
C LEU A 85 -2.71 2.61 7.93
N ALA A 86 -3.44 3.19 8.88
CA ALA A 86 -2.99 3.36 10.26
C ALA A 86 -2.79 2.00 10.96
N ILE A 87 -3.75 1.09 10.83
CA ILE A 87 -3.69 -0.24 11.43
C ILE A 87 -2.55 -1.05 10.82
N ILE A 88 -2.45 -1.11 9.49
CA ILE A 88 -1.40 -1.86 8.81
C ILE A 88 -0.02 -1.25 9.08
N GLY A 89 0.09 0.07 9.12
CA GLY A 89 1.32 0.77 9.49
C GLY A 89 1.79 0.42 10.89
N LEU A 90 0.89 0.46 11.88
CA LEU A 90 1.18 0.07 13.26
C LEU A 90 1.69 -1.38 13.32
N ILE A 91 0.97 -2.32 12.71
CA ILE A 91 1.34 -3.73 12.72
C ILE A 91 2.68 -3.96 12.00
N THR A 92 2.94 -3.24 10.90
CA THR A 92 4.20 -3.33 10.15
C THR A 92 5.39 -2.85 10.99
N ILE A 93 5.24 -1.77 11.76
CA ILE A 93 6.28 -1.30 12.68
C ILE A 93 6.53 -2.34 13.78
N ILE A 94 5.47 -2.90 14.38
CA ILE A 94 5.61 -3.90 15.45
C ILE A 94 6.32 -5.15 14.92
N ILE A 95 5.81 -5.75 13.84
CA ILE A 95 6.35 -7.00 13.29
C ILE A 95 7.74 -6.79 12.67
N GLY A 96 7.99 -5.65 12.03
CA GLY A 96 9.29 -5.37 11.41
C GLY A 96 10.42 -5.12 12.41
N ASN A 97 10.09 -4.77 13.66
CA ASN A 97 11.06 -4.45 14.70
C ASN A 97 11.22 -5.55 15.77
N LEU A 98 10.35 -6.56 15.78
CA LEU A 98 10.46 -7.74 16.65
C LEU A 98 11.34 -8.81 16.00
#